data_AF-A0AAV0TPE0-F1
#
_entry.id   AF-A0AAV0TPE0-F1
#
_cell.length_a   1.000
_cell.length_b   1.000
_cell.length_c   1.000
_cell.angle_alpha   90.00
_cell.angle_beta   90.00
_cell.angle_gamma   90.00
#
_symmetry.space_group_name_H-M   'P 1'
#
loop_
_entity.id
_entity.type
_entity.pdbx_description
1 polymer ?
#
loop_
_entity_poly.entity_id
_entity_poly.type
_entity_poly.pdbx_seq_one_letter_code
_entity_poly.pdbx_strand_id
1 'polypeptide(L)'
;MSTTASLQELETRLVAFTEQLQNIHELLQSDTTNEEYLSIAKDLVEVIQLTKETIDYKVNTASSTDVLESQKTQEHLSDPRALEIEFVPGSAVEALQQGVWYPAHVDSIMSDGNYNVTFLGFGTTAELQQVALRVIDVDAEQIAQLPEKEAITEGFKCRAKYYADAVVYSCVVTKVTALGYQVLFDGYGNSEEVPYEYLSSAVELPQMEVDAGVAPVNSADAVDGDFAHAAAAAATEQKVAPAVIHKPIKIPENLQILPSDTEAEKDRKRKRMRAIKSLNRHKNIDNERNIKQHDWKAFQYKAKKKGIKKGVSGVLSKRGSSMFASPETVHGRVGVVGSDQGMTNFLDARNKKPKHA
;
A
#
# COMPACT_ATOMS: atom_id res chain seq x y z
N MET A 1 -21.48 23.60 29.71
CA MET A 1 -22.67 24.39 29.31
C MET A 1 -22.41 24.88 27.89
N SER A 2 -22.65 24.04 26.89
CA SER A 2 -22.40 24.43 25.49
C SER A 2 -23.57 25.30 25.03
N THR A 3 -23.37 26.61 24.98
CA THR A 3 -24.31 27.58 24.43
C THR A 3 -24.36 27.42 22.92
N THR A 4 -25.31 26.66 22.41
CA THR A 4 -25.63 26.64 20.99
C THR A 4 -26.21 28.01 20.63
N ALA A 5 -25.37 28.93 20.13
CA ALA A 5 -25.80 30.25 19.70
C ALA A 5 -26.90 30.12 18.64
N SER A 6 -27.95 30.96 18.68
CA SER A 6 -29.01 30.92 17.67
C SER A 6 -28.51 31.49 16.34
N LEU A 7 -29.19 31.19 15.23
CA LEU A 7 -28.80 31.71 13.91
C LEU A 7 -28.84 33.26 13.88
N GLN A 8 -29.89 33.85 14.46
CA GLN A 8 -30.03 35.31 14.58
C GLN A 8 -28.92 35.93 15.44
N GLU A 9 -28.45 35.24 16.48
CA GLU A 9 -27.33 35.70 17.31
C GLU A 9 -26.01 35.72 16.51
N LEU A 10 -25.83 34.79 15.57
CA LEU A 10 -24.66 34.80 14.69
C LEU A 10 -24.74 35.91 13.64
N GLU A 11 -25.92 36.16 13.06
CA GLU A 11 -26.12 37.26 12.11
C GLU A 11 -25.89 38.64 12.76
N THR A 12 -26.42 38.84 13.96
CA THR A 12 -26.20 40.09 14.72
C THR A 12 -24.73 40.27 15.10
N ARG A 13 -24.03 39.20 15.49
CA ARG A 13 -22.58 39.22 15.73
C ARG A 13 -21.78 39.53 14.48
N LEU A 14 -22.15 38.95 13.34
CA LEU A 14 -21.51 39.24 12.05
C LEU A 14 -21.59 40.74 11.75
N VAL A 15 -22.77 41.33 11.86
CA VAL A 15 -22.96 42.78 11.65
C VAL A 15 -22.07 43.59 12.60
N ALA A 16 -22.04 43.25 13.89
CA ALA A 16 -21.20 43.93 14.86
C ALA A 16 -19.70 43.82 14.54
N PHE A 17 -19.21 42.64 14.14
CA PHE A 17 -17.81 42.45 13.75
C PHE A 17 -17.46 43.23 12.47
N THR A 18 -18.37 43.31 11.50
CA THR A 18 -18.15 44.12 10.30
C THR A 18 -18.08 45.62 10.60
N GLU A 19 -18.89 46.11 11.53
CA GLU A 19 -18.85 47.51 11.98
C GLU A 19 -17.54 47.82 12.73
N GLN A 20 -17.11 46.91 13.60
CA GLN A 20 -15.81 47.03 14.27
C GLN A 20 -14.64 47.08 13.28
N LEU A 21 -14.70 46.27 12.22
CA LEU A 21 -13.68 46.26 11.17
C LEU A 21 -13.65 47.59 10.43
N GLN A 22 -14.82 48.14 10.12
CA GLN A 22 -14.93 49.44 9.46
C GLN A 22 -14.34 50.55 10.33
N ASN A 23 -14.60 50.57 11.63
CA ASN A 23 -14.04 51.54 12.57
C ASN A 23 -12.51 51.44 12.64
N ILE A 24 -11.96 50.22 12.67
CA ILE A 24 -10.50 50.02 12.66
C ILE A 24 -9.90 50.47 11.34
N HIS A 25 -10.58 50.24 10.22
CA HIS A 25 -10.13 50.69 8.90
C HIS A 25 -10.12 52.23 8.79
N GLU A 26 -11.09 52.92 9.41
CA GLU A 26 -11.08 54.38 9.53
C GLU A 26 -9.90 54.88 10.37
N LEU A 27 -9.59 54.22 11.50
CA LEU A 27 -8.41 54.55 12.31
C LEU A 27 -7.09 54.28 11.55
N LEU A 28 -7.05 53.24 10.73
CA LEU A 28 -5.93 52.96 9.83
C LEU A 28 -5.79 53.98 8.69
N GLN A 29 -6.85 54.68 8.29
CA GLN A 29 -6.74 55.78 7.33
C GLN A 29 -5.99 56.99 7.91
N SER A 30 -6.17 57.25 9.21
CA SER A 30 -5.38 58.28 9.92
C SER A 30 -3.96 57.80 10.26
N ASP A 31 -3.80 56.54 10.69
CA ASP A 31 -2.52 55.97 11.13
C ASP A 31 -2.22 54.64 10.43
N THR A 32 -1.81 54.74 9.16
CA THR A 32 -1.55 53.57 8.27
C THR A 32 -0.44 52.63 8.74
N THR A 33 0.45 53.08 9.62
CA THR A 33 1.61 52.31 10.13
C THR A 33 1.39 51.68 11.50
N ASN A 34 0.18 51.76 12.08
CA ASN A 34 -0.09 51.16 13.37
C ASN A 34 -0.24 49.64 13.24
N GLU A 35 0.76 48.90 13.72
CA GLU A 35 0.82 47.43 13.66
C GLU A 35 -0.29 46.75 14.47
N GLU A 36 -0.77 47.36 15.56
CA GLU A 36 -1.83 46.79 16.38
C GLU A 36 -3.16 46.80 15.63
N TYR A 37 -3.52 47.91 14.98
CA TYR A 37 -4.74 47.98 14.16
C TYR A 37 -4.68 47.06 12.95
N LEU A 38 -3.51 46.87 12.34
CA LEU A 38 -3.31 45.90 11.26
C LEU A 38 -3.48 44.45 11.73
N SER A 39 -3.00 44.12 12.94
CA SER A 39 -3.20 42.80 13.54
C SER A 39 -4.68 42.56 13.85
N ILE A 40 -5.33 43.50 14.54
CA ILE A 40 -6.74 43.36 14.92
C ILE A 40 -7.63 43.29 13.67
N ALA A 41 -7.33 44.05 12.62
CA ALA A 41 -8.07 43.96 11.35
C ALA A 41 -7.98 42.55 10.74
N LYS A 42 -6.80 41.90 10.75
CA LYS A 42 -6.64 40.53 10.25
C LYS A 42 -7.43 39.53 11.09
N ASP A 43 -7.31 39.61 12.42
CA ASP A 43 -8.02 38.72 13.34
C ASP A 43 -9.54 38.85 13.18
N LEU A 44 -10.03 40.08 13.00
CA LEU A 44 -11.45 40.36 12.85
C LEU A 44 -12.00 39.87 11.50
N VAL A 45 -11.21 39.91 10.42
CA VAL A 45 -11.54 39.29 9.13
C VAL A 45 -11.73 37.78 9.29
N GLU A 46 -10.83 37.11 10.01
CA GLU A 46 -10.92 35.67 10.26
C GLU A 46 -12.17 35.31 11.08
N VAL A 47 -12.47 36.07 12.13
CA VAL A 47 -13.68 35.87 12.94
C VAL A 47 -14.96 36.06 12.12
N ILE A 48 -15.00 37.07 11.24
CA ILE A 48 -16.14 37.29 10.34
C ILE A 48 -16.31 36.10 9.38
N GLN A 49 -15.20 35.58 8.84
CA GLN A 49 -15.23 34.42 7.95
C GLN A 49 -15.77 33.17 8.65
N LEU A 50 -15.23 32.84 9.83
CA LEU A 50 -15.70 31.70 10.63
C LEU A 50 -17.17 31.83 11.03
N THR A 51 -17.62 33.06 11.33
CA THR A 51 -19.02 33.34 11.67
C THR A 51 -19.93 33.13 10.45
N LYS A 52 -19.52 33.55 9.25
CA LYS A 52 -20.24 33.30 7.99
C LYS A 52 -20.35 31.81 7.69
N GLU A 53 -19.25 31.08 7.75
CA GLU A 53 -19.23 29.62 7.53
C GLU A 53 -20.14 28.88 8.52
N THR A 54 -20.19 29.34 9.78
CA THR A 54 -21.09 28.77 10.80
C THR A 54 -22.56 29.04 10.49
N ILE A 55 -22.89 30.23 9.94
CA ILE A 55 -24.26 30.56 9.50
C ILE A 55 -24.63 29.66 8.31
N ASP A 56 -23.76 29.55 7.30
CA ASP A 56 -24.01 28.73 6.11
C ASP A 56 -24.21 27.26 6.47
N TYR A 57 -23.40 26.73 7.38
CA TYR A 57 -23.56 25.38 7.91
C TYR A 57 -24.93 25.19 8.60
N LYS A 58 -25.38 26.18 9.38
CA LYS A 58 -26.69 26.13 10.04
C LYS A 58 -27.85 26.27 9.07
N VAL A 59 -27.74 27.13 8.06
CA VAL A 59 -28.75 27.30 7.01
C VAL A 59 -28.88 26.03 6.17
N ASN A 60 -27.76 25.40 5.81
CA ASN A 60 -27.75 24.14 5.06
C ASN A 60 -28.28 22.96 5.90
N THR A 61 -27.94 22.93 7.20
CA THR A 61 -28.47 21.95 8.16
C THR A 61 -29.98 22.12 8.38
N ALA A 62 -30.48 23.36 8.47
CA ALA A 62 -31.91 23.65 8.59
C ALA A 62 -32.69 23.35 7.29
N SER A 63 -32.04 23.49 6.13
CA SER A 63 -32.62 23.15 4.83
C SER A 63 -32.65 21.63 4.56
N SER A 64 -31.92 20.83 5.35
CA SER A 64 -31.83 19.36 5.17
C SER A 64 -32.88 18.56 5.96
N THR A 65 -33.81 19.21 6.69
CA THR A 65 -34.90 18.51 7.42
C THR A 65 -36.25 18.49 6.70
N ASP A 66 -36.32 19.00 5.48
CA ASP A 66 -37.51 18.85 4.63
C ASP A 66 -37.04 18.51 3.22
N VAL A 67 -37.74 17.59 2.56
CA VAL A 67 -37.51 17.11 1.18
C VAL A 67 -36.48 15.98 1.01
N LEU A 68 -36.95 14.76 1.30
CA LEU A 68 -36.68 13.63 0.43
C LEU A 68 -37.24 13.92 -0.98
N GLU A 69 -36.50 13.46 -2.00
CA GLU A 69 -36.97 13.15 -3.36
C GLU A 69 -36.98 14.30 -4.40
N SER A 70 -35.91 14.40 -5.21
CA SER A 70 -35.95 14.30 -6.69
C SER A 70 -34.70 14.84 -7.41
N GLN A 71 -34.00 13.92 -8.06
CA GLN A 71 -33.32 13.95 -9.38
C GLN A 71 -32.73 15.25 -10.00
N LYS A 72 -31.40 15.18 -10.20
CA LYS A 72 -30.62 15.27 -11.47
C LYS A 72 -30.80 16.47 -12.45
N THR A 73 -29.63 17.09 -12.71
CA THR A 73 -29.15 17.79 -13.94
C THR A 73 -29.57 19.25 -14.18
N GLN A 74 -28.64 20.21 -14.04
CA GLN A 74 -27.85 20.79 -15.15
C GLN A 74 -27.01 22.01 -14.70
N GLU A 75 -25.79 22.03 -15.22
CA GLU A 75 -24.82 23.11 -15.49
C GLU A 75 -25.08 24.56 -15.01
N HIS A 76 -24.02 25.22 -14.52
CA HIS A 76 -23.35 26.39 -15.15
C HIS A 76 -22.72 27.36 -14.11
N LEU A 77 -21.48 27.79 -14.41
CA LEU A 77 -20.72 28.96 -13.92
C LEU A 77 -20.00 28.92 -12.55
N SER A 78 -18.72 28.56 -12.63
CA SER A 78 -17.55 29.27 -12.08
C SER A 78 -17.75 30.23 -10.90
N ASP A 79 -17.34 29.79 -9.72
CA ASP A 79 -16.99 30.64 -8.58
C ASP A 79 -15.48 30.45 -8.30
N PRO A 80 -14.60 31.47 -8.48
CA PRO A 80 -13.16 31.26 -8.58
C PRO A 80 -12.46 31.13 -7.21
N ARG A 81 -13.12 30.55 -6.21
CA ARG A 81 -12.52 30.40 -4.87
C ARG A 81 -13.01 29.23 -4.01
N ALA A 82 -13.74 28.28 -4.59
CA ALA A 82 -13.86 26.95 -4.00
C ALA A 82 -12.68 26.11 -4.50
N LEU A 83 -11.93 25.48 -3.60
CA LEU A 83 -10.99 24.43 -3.99
C LEU A 83 -11.78 23.39 -4.79
N GLU A 84 -11.51 23.22 -6.08
CA GLU A 84 -12.17 22.23 -6.92
C GLU A 84 -11.79 20.84 -6.41
N ILE A 85 -12.66 20.27 -5.59
CA ILE A 85 -12.53 18.89 -5.14
C ILE A 85 -12.88 18.00 -6.33
N GLU A 86 -11.86 17.61 -7.10
CA GLU A 86 -12.03 16.66 -8.22
C GLU A 86 -12.20 15.23 -7.73
N PHE A 87 -11.62 14.87 -6.58
CA PHE A 87 -11.63 13.51 -6.08
C PHE A 87 -12.35 13.41 -4.73
N VAL A 88 -13.42 12.64 -4.68
CA VAL A 88 -14.23 12.47 -3.46
C VAL A 88 -13.63 11.37 -2.56
N PRO A 89 -13.67 11.50 -1.22
CA PRO A 89 -13.29 10.42 -0.33
C PRO A 89 -14.06 9.12 -0.63
N GLY A 90 -13.35 8.00 -0.70
CA GLY A 90 -13.85 6.69 -1.09
C GLY A 90 -13.73 6.39 -2.59
N SER A 91 -13.37 7.36 -3.44
CA SER A 91 -13.15 7.11 -4.87
C SER A 91 -11.83 6.36 -5.13
N ALA A 92 -11.84 5.50 -6.15
CA ALA A 92 -10.65 4.83 -6.65
C ALA A 92 -9.95 5.75 -7.68
N VAL A 93 -8.65 5.93 -7.50
CA VAL A 93 -7.81 6.84 -8.29
C VAL A 93 -6.48 6.16 -8.62
N GLU A 94 -5.75 6.68 -9.60
CA GLU A 94 -4.34 6.33 -9.76
C GLU A 94 -3.48 7.44 -9.15
N ALA A 95 -2.56 7.08 -8.27
CA ALA A 95 -1.68 7.99 -7.55
C ALA A 95 -0.22 7.82 -7.99
N LEU A 96 0.44 8.94 -8.28
CA LEU A 96 1.83 8.97 -8.74
C LEU A 96 2.79 8.79 -7.56
N GLN A 97 3.59 7.73 -7.61
CA GLN A 97 4.66 7.49 -6.64
C GLN A 97 5.93 7.05 -7.36
N GLN A 98 7.05 7.74 -7.11
CA GLN A 98 8.35 7.41 -7.74
C GLN A 98 8.32 7.36 -9.28
N GLY A 99 7.43 8.12 -9.92
CA GLY A 99 7.28 8.17 -11.39
C GLY A 99 6.39 7.06 -11.98
N VAL A 100 5.77 6.22 -11.14
CA VAL A 100 4.83 5.17 -11.55
C VAL A 100 3.46 5.48 -10.96
N TRP A 101 2.41 5.23 -11.74
CA TRP A 101 1.03 5.39 -11.29
C TRP A 101 0.54 4.10 -10.66
N TYR A 102 0.13 4.16 -9.40
CA TYR A 102 -0.35 3.02 -8.64
C TYR A 102 -1.84 3.19 -8.34
N PRO A 103 -2.63 2.10 -8.33
CA PRO A 103 -4.00 2.17 -7.86
C PRO A 103 -4.04 2.56 -6.38
N ALA A 104 -4.87 3.53 -6.05
CA ALA A 104 -5.09 4.02 -4.70
C ALA A 104 -6.57 4.33 -4.48
N HIS A 105 -6.97 4.48 -3.21
CA HIS A 105 -8.26 5.07 -2.87
C HIS A 105 -8.04 6.35 -2.08
N VAL A 106 -8.94 7.32 -2.26
CA VAL A 106 -8.92 8.56 -1.49
C VAL A 106 -9.54 8.29 -0.12
N ASP A 107 -8.77 8.48 0.95
CA ASP A 107 -9.26 8.36 2.32
C ASP A 107 -10.01 9.62 2.76
N SER A 108 -9.36 10.77 2.57
CA SER A 108 -9.86 12.07 3.04
C SER A 108 -9.16 13.20 2.31
N ILE A 109 -9.85 14.34 2.20
CA ILE A 109 -9.27 15.59 1.68
C ILE A 109 -8.92 16.47 2.88
N MET A 110 -7.75 17.06 2.85
CA MET A 110 -7.28 17.99 3.87
C MET A 110 -7.67 19.43 3.53
N SER A 111 -7.70 20.31 4.53
CA SER A 111 -8.10 21.71 4.40
C SER A 111 -7.15 22.54 3.52
N ASP A 112 -5.94 22.05 3.28
CA ASP A 112 -4.93 22.66 2.40
C ASP A 112 -5.07 22.25 0.92
N GLY A 113 -6.03 21.39 0.60
CA GLY A 113 -6.24 20.85 -0.75
C GLY A 113 -5.39 19.62 -1.08
N ASN A 114 -4.64 19.07 -0.12
CA ASN A 114 -3.95 17.80 -0.27
C ASN A 114 -4.92 16.63 -0.01
N TYR A 115 -4.63 15.50 -0.64
CA TYR A 115 -5.41 14.28 -0.56
C TYR A 115 -4.63 13.23 0.22
N ASN A 116 -5.25 12.67 1.24
CA ASN A 116 -4.76 11.44 1.86
C ASN A 116 -5.30 10.27 1.03
N VAL A 117 -4.38 9.47 0.51
CA VAL A 117 -4.71 8.27 -0.28
C VAL A 117 -4.03 7.04 0.30
N THR A 118 -4.68 5.88 0.20
CA THR A 118 -4.06 4.59 0.51
C THR A 118 -3.84 3.80 -0.77
N PHE A 119 -2.59 3.40 -1.01
CA PHE A 119 -2.20 2.57 -2.15
C PHE A 119 -2.68 1.13 -1.98
N LEU A 120 -3.38 0.62 -2.99
CA LEU A 120 -3.80 -0.79 -3.04
C LEU A 120 -2.56 -1.69 -3.27
N GLY A 121 -2.54 -2.86 -2.64
CA GLY A 121 -1.43 -3.83 -2.73
C GLY A 121 -0.30 -3.59 -1.73
N PHE A 122 -0.04 -2.33 -1.38
CA PHE A 122 0.97 -1.97 -0.37
C PHE A 122 0.35 -1.67 1.00
N GLY A 123 -0.90 -1.19 1.03
CA GLY A 123 -1.58 -0.78 2.27
C GLY A 123 -0.94 0.42 2.96
N THR A 124 -0.09 1.16 2.23
CA THR A 124 0.57 2.37 2.72
C THR A 124 -0.27 3.59 2.36
N THR A 125 -0.36 4.54 3.29
CA THR A 125 -1.01 5.83 3.08
C THR A 125 0.00 6.90 2.69
N ALA A 126 -0.40 7.86 1.85
CA ALA A 126 0.40 9.02 1.53
C ALA A 126 -0.47 10.27 1.36
N GLU A 127 0.15 11.41 1.63
CA GLU A 127 -0.41 12.73 1.39
C GLU A 127 0.10 13.23 0.04
N LEU A 128 -0.81 13.46 -0.90
CA LEU A 128 -0.48 13.84 -2.28
C LEU A 128 -1.30 15.05 -2.72
N GLN A 129 -0.70 15.86 -3.60
CA GLN A 129 -1.41 16.93 -4.28
C GLN A 129 -2.27 16.37 -5.42
N GLN A 130 -3.29 17.14 -5.83
CA GLN A 130 -4.16 16.82 -6.96
C GLN A 130 -3.39 16.46 -8.24
N VAL A 131 -2.27 17.12 -8.52
CA VAL A 131 -1.42 16.86 -9.70
C VAL A 131 -0.82 15.44 -9.70
N ALA A 132 -0.68 14.84 -8.53
CA ALA A 132 -0.20 13.48 -8.36
C ALA A 132 -1.34 12.45 -8.33
N LEU A 133 -2.58 12.85 -8.61
CA LEU A 133 -3.75 11.99 -8.71
C LEU A 133 -4.35 12.08 -10.11
N ARG A 134 -4.93 10.98 -10.57
CA ARG A 134 -5.75 10.95 -11.79
C ARG A 134 -6.90 9.98 -11.65
N VAL A 135 -7.97 10.25 -12.39
CA VAL A 135 -9.12 9.35 -12.50
C VAL A 135 -8.67 8.06 -13.19
N ILE A 136 -9.19 6.91 -12.74
CA ILE A 136 -9.03 5.67 -13.48
C ILE A 136 -9.96 5.75 -14.69
N ASP A 137 -9.39 5.83 -15.89
CA ASP A 137 -10.17 5.72 -17.13
C ASP A 137 -10.70 4.29 -17.24
N VAL A 138 -12.02 4.14 -17.09
CA VAL A 138 -12.68 2.84 -17.28
C VAL A 138 -13.69 2.93 -18.40
N ASP A 139 -13.57 1.99 -19.34
CA ASP A 139 -14.55 1.82 -20.39
C ASP A 139 -15.87 1.31 -19.79
N ALA A 140 -16.93 2.12 -19.92
CA ALA A 140 -18.25 1.78 -19.37
C ALA A 140 -18.78 0.43 -19.88
N GLU A 141 -18.39 0.04 -21.09
CA GLU A 141 -18.70 -1.28 -21.65
C GLU A 141 -18.08 -2.39 -20.80
N GLN A 142 -16.77 -2.31 -20.50
CA GLN A 142 -16.03 -3.33 -19.74
C GLN A 142 -16.60 -3.53 -18.33
N ILE A 143 -17.02 -2.44 -17.68
CA ILE A 143 -17.72 -2.51 -16.38
C ILE A 143 -19.08 -3.19 -16.53
N ALA A 144 -19.84 -2.88 -17.59
CA ALA A 144 -21.16 -3.46 -17.79
C ALA A 144 -21.13 -4.99 -18.03
N GLN A 145 -20.01 -5.54 -18.49
CA GLN A 145 -19.83 -6.99 -18.62
C GLN A 145 -19.32 -7.66 -17.33
N LEU A 146 -18.94 -6.89 -16.31
CA LEU A 146 -18.58 -7.42 -15.01
C LEU A 146 -19.83 -7.58 -14.13
N PRO A 147 -19.89 -8.65 -13.33
CA PRO A 147 -20.90 -8.75 -12.29
C PRO A 147 -20.67 -7.69 -11.21
N GLU A 148 -21.73 -7.31 -10.49
CA GLU A 148 -21.65 -6.34 -9.40
C GLU A 148 -20.59 -6.72 -8.34
N LYS A 149 -20.07 -5.71 -7.63
CA LYS A 149 -19.02 -5.86 -6.61
C LYS A 149 -19.33 -6.99 -5.60
N GLU A 150 -20.59 -7.17 -5.24
CA GLU A 150 -21.02 -8.16 -4.25
C GLU A 150 -21.08 -9.60 -4.78
N ALA A 151 -21.24 -9.77 -6.10
CA ALA A 151 -21.32 -11.08 -6.73
C ALA A 151 -19.92 -11.70 -6.98
N ILE A 152 -18.86 -10.89 -6.95
CA ILE A 152 -17.48 -11.36 -7.12
C ILE A 152 -17.00 -11.99 -5.82
N THR A 153 -16.72 -13.29 -5.88
CA THR A 153 -16.26 -14.09 -4.74
C THR A 153 -14.90 -14.73 -5.02
N GLU A 154 -14.29 -15.29 -3.98
CA GLU A 154 -13.02 -16.02 -4.09
C GLU A 154 -13.15 -17.18 -5.08
N GLY A 155 -12.21 -17.27 -6.02
CA GLY A 155 -12.21 -18.22 -7.14
C GLY A 155 -12.81 -17.69 -8.43
N PHE A 156 -13.37 -16.46 -8.44
CA PHE A 156 -13.87 -15.83 -9.66
C PHE A 156 -12.74 -15.62 -10.68
N LYS A 157 -12.93 -16.13 -11.90
CA LYS A 157 -11.98 -15.94 -13.01
C LYS A 157 -12.33 -14.67 -13.76
N CYS A 158 -11.36 -13.78 -13.88
CA CYS A 158 -11.52 -12.50 -14.55
C CYS A 158 -10.22 -12.09 -15.24
N ARG A 159 -10.20 -10.89 -15.79
CA ARG A 159 -8.96 -10.24 -16.20
C ARG A 159 -8.74 -9.00 -15.34
N ALA A 160 -7.50 -8.59 -15.15
CA ALA A 160 -7.17 -7.40 -14.39
C ALA A 160 -6.04 -6.61 -15.06
N LYS A 161 -6.15 -5.29 -15.05
CA LYS A 161 -5.06 -4.38 -15.45
C LYS A 161 -3.93 -4.46 -14.43
N TYR A 162 -2.70 -4.66 -14.90
CA TYR A 162 -1.50 -4.65 -14.08
C TYR A 162 -0.93 -3.23 -14.00
N TYR A 163 -0.64 -2.72 -12.80
CA TYR A 163 -0.26 -1.31 -12.61
C TYR A 163 1.05 -0.92 -13.32
N ALA A 164 1.99 -1.86 -13.47
CA ALA A 164 3.34 -1.51 -13.92
C ALA A 164 3.44 -1.28 -15.44
N ASP A 165 2.61 -1.96 -16.23
CA ASP A 165 2.57 -1.85 -17.70
C ASP A 165 1.20 -1.44 -18.25
N ALA A 166 0.19 -1.30 -17.38
CA ALA A 166 -1.20 -1.01 -17.75
C ALA A 166 -1.83 -2.06 -18.68
N VAL A 167 -1.29 -3.28 -18.73
CA VAL A 167 -1.78 -4.38 -19.56
C VAL A 167 -2.76 -5.25 -18.78
N VAL A 168 -3.81 -5.71 -19.44
CA VAL A 168 -4.83 -6.58 -18.86
C VAL A 168 -4.43 -8.05 -19.00
N TYR A 169 -4.33 -8.76 -17.88
CA TYR A 169 -3.96 -10.17 -17.82
C TYR A 169 -5.07 -11.04 -17.23
N SER A 170 -5.12 -12.32 -17.60
CA SER A 170 -6.03 -13.28 -16.96
C SER A 170 -5.60 -13.55 -15.52
N CYS A 171 -6.58 -13.57 -14.61
CA CYS A 171 -6.34 -13.75 -13.20
C CYS A 171 -7.53 -14.43 -12.50
N VAL A 172 -7.28 -14.86 -11.27
CA VAL A 172 -8.31 -15.42 -10.39
C VAL A 172 -8.36 -14.61 -9.10
N VAL A 173 -9.55 -14.17 -8.69
CA VAL A 173 -9.77 -13.52 -7.39
C VAL A 173 -9.46 -14.53 -6.29
N THR A 174 -8.51 -14.21 -5.42
CA THR A 174 -8.11 -15.05 -4.29
C THR A 174 -8.75 -14.61 -2.99
N LYS A 175 -9.01 -13.31 -2.83
CA LYS A 175 -9.58 -12.72 -1.63
C LYS A 175 -10.29 -11.40 -1.98
N VAL A 176 -11.45 -11.15 -1.37
CA VAL A 176 -12.13 -9.86 -1.44
C VAL A 176 -11.65 -8.97 -0.29
N THR A 177 -11.20 -7.75 -0.59
CA THR A 177 -10.80 -6.75 0.41
C THR A 177 -11.86 -5.65 0.50
N ALA A 178 -11.80 -4.81 1.54
CA ALA A 178 -12.71 -3.68 1.72
C ALA A 178 -12.65 -2.70 0.51
N LEU A 179 -11.45 -2.43 0.01
CA LEU A 179 -11.18 -1.43 -1.01
C LEU A 179 -11.09 -2.00 -2.44
N GLY A 180 -10.99 -3.32 -2.60
CA GLY A 180 -10.73 -3.94 -3.89
C GLY A 180 -10.65 -5.47 -3.80
N TYR A 181 -9.84 -6.08 -4.66
CA TYR A 181 -9.73 -7.53 -4.79
C TYR A 181 -8.28 -7.96 -4.91
N GLN A 182 -7.92 -8.98 -4.13
CA GLN A 182 -6.64 -9.64 -4.29
C GLN A 182 -6.74 -10.68 -5.42
N VAL A 183 -6.10 -10.40 -6.55
CA VAL A 183 -6.07 -11.25 -7.74
C VAL A 183 -4.73 -11.98 -7.85
N LEU A 184 -4.76 -13.20 -8.39
CA LEU A 184 -3.58 -13.99 -8.75
C LEU A 184 -3.50 -14.07 -10.27
N PHE A 185 -2.45 -13.49 -10.86
CA PHE A 185 -2.25 -13.51 -12.31
C PHE A 185 -1.81 -14.90 -12.81
N ASP A 186 -2.48 -15.36 -13.85
CA ASP A 186 -2.17 -16.62 -14.52
C ASP A 186 -0.86 -16.46 -15.31
N GLY A 187 0.10 -17.36 -15.09
CA GLY A 187 1.39 -17.40 -15.79
C GLY A 187 2.57 -17.10 -14.88
N TYR A 188 2.56 -15.95 -14.20
CA TYR A 188 3.68 -15.54 -13.33
C TYR A 188 3.46 -15.89 -11.85
N GLY A 189 2.21 -16.13 -11.43
CA GLY A 189 1.88 -16.46 -10.04
C GLY A 189 2.08 -15.30 -9.07
N ASN A 190 2.09 -14.07 -9.59
CA ASN A 190 2.11 -12.85 -8.79
C ASN A 190 0.70 -12.55 -8.30
N SER A 191 0.58 -12.19 -7.02
CA SER A 191 -0.67 -11.73 -6.43
C SER A 191 -0.62 -10.23 -6.19
N GLU A 192 -1.69 -9.52 -6.53
CA GLU A 192 -1.81 -8.08 -6.35
C GLU A 192 -3.22 -7.72 -5.88
N GLU A 193 -3.35 -6.62 -5.15
CA GLU A 193 -4.65 -6.06 -4.82
C GLU A 193 -4.97 -4.93 -5.79
N VAL A 194 -6.07 -5.10 -6.53
CA VAL A 194 -6.51 -4.18 -7.57
C VAL A 194 -7.91 -3.64 -7.26
N PRO A 195 -8.23 -2.41 -7.69
CA PRO A 195 -9.56 -1.84 -7.52
C PRO A 195 -10.57 -2.53 -8.44
N TYR A 196 -11.87 -2.33 -8.22
CA TYR A 196 -12.92 -2.96 -9.04
C TYR A 196 -12.82 -2.51 -10.51
N GLU A 197 -12.42 -1.26 -10.70
CA GLU A 197 -12.20 -0.55 -11.96
C GLU A 197 -11.13 -1.18 -12.85
N TYR A 198 -10.20 -1.94 -12.25
CA TYR A 198 -9.15 -2.65 -12.99
C TYR A 198 -9.60 -4.03 -13.45
N LEU A 199 -10.69 -4.56 -12.90
CA LEU A 199 -11.20 -5.85 -13.34
C LEU A 199 -11.81 -5.70 -14.73
N SER A 200 -11.82 -6.81 -15.46
CA SER A 200 -12.59 -6.95 -16.69
C SER A 200 -13.18 -8.36 -16.72
N SER A 201 -14.31 -8.50 -17.41
CA SER A 201 -14.94 -9.81 -17.57
C SER A 201 -13.94 -10.79 -18.21
N ALA A 202 -14.08 -12.08 -17.90
CA ALA A 202 -13.27 -13.11 -18.55
C ALA A 202 -13.63 -13.32 -20.03
N VAL A 203 -14.61 -12.58 -20.56
CA VAL A 203 -15.08 -12.71 -21.94
C VAL A 203 -13.95 -12.34 -22.90
N GLU A 204 -13.64 -13.28 -23.77
CA GLU A 204 -12.56 -13.18 -24.71
C GLU A 204 -12.95 -12.27 -25.88
N LEU A 205 -12.68 -10.96 -25.74
CA LEU A 205 -12.59 -10.07 -26.89
C LEU A 205 -11.27 -10.34 -27.64
N PRO A 206 -11.30 -10.29 -28.99
CA PRO A 206 -10.26 -10.85 -29.83
C PRO A 206 -8.95 -10.08 -29.64
N GLN A 207 -7.92 -10.83 -29.32
CA GLN A 207 -6.54 -10.38 -29.29
C GLN A 207 -6.21 -9.75 -30.66
N MET A 208 -5.63 -8.55 -30.66
CA MET A 208 -4.84 -8.13 -31.81
C MET A 208 -3.68 -9.13 -31.94
N GLU A 209 -3.82 -10.01 -32.91
CA GLU A 209 -2.88 -11.06 -33.24
C GLU A 209 -1.52 -10.47 -33.60
N VAL A 210 -0.49 -10.85 -32.85
CA VAL A 210 0.82 -11.11 -33.46
C VAL A 210 0.94 -12.61 -33.65
N ASP A 211 0.66 -12.97 -34.91
CA ASP A 211 0.78 -14.27 -35.54
C ASP A 211 1.99 -15.10 -35.08
N ALA A 212 1.72 -16.33 -34.63
CA ALA A 212 2.46 -17.52 -35.04
C ALA A 212 1.70 -18.79 -34.64
N GLY A 213 0.75 -19.18 -35.49
CA GLY A 213 0.69 -20.53 -36.05
C GLY A 213 0.33 -21.74 -35.17
N VAL A 214 -0.96 -22.08 -35.25
CA VAL A 214 -1.55 -23.42 -35.51
C VAL A 214 -1.83 -24.37 -34.32
N ALA A 215 -3.14 -24.65 -34.24
CA ALA A 215 -3.92 -25.48 -33.31
C ALA A 215 -3.93 -26.99 -33.69
N PRO A 216 -5.01 -27.78 -33.46
CA PRO A 216 -5.48 -28.37 -32.19
C PRO A 216 -5.70 -29.91 -32.32
N VAL A 217 -6.02 -30.62 -31.22
CA VAL A 217 -6.99 -31.74 -31.22
C VAL A 217 -7.54 -31.99 -29.81
N ASN A 218 -8.84 -32.30 -29.77
CA ASN A 218 -9.78 -32.27 -28.64
C ASN A 218 -9.97 -33.62 -27.93
N SER A 219 -10.76 -33.53 -26.84
CA SER A 219 -11.73 -34.51 -26.30
C SER A 219 -11.17 -35.48 -25.26
N ALA A 220 -11.57 -35.34 -23.98
CA ALA A 220 -12.80 -35.87 -23.34
C ALA A 220 -12.34 -36.99 -22.38
N ASP A 221 -12.91 -37.33 -21.24
CA ASP A 221 -14.12 -36.96 -20.48
C ASP A 221 -13.94 -37.59 -19.08
N ALA A 222 -14.58 -37.01 -18.04
CA ALA A 222 -15.23 -37.64 -16.86
C ALA A 222 -14.44 -38.67 -15.96
N VAL A 223 -14.64 -38.90 -14.65
CA VAL A 223 -15.74 -38.75 -13.68
C VAL A 223 -15.19 -38.98 -12.24
N ASP A 224 -15.89 -38.39 -11.25
CA ASP A 224 -16.25 -38.85 -9.88
C ASP A 224 -15.23 -39.32 -8.83
N GLY A 225 -15.44 -38.87 -7.58
CA GLY A 225 -14.93 -39.56 -6.38
C GLY A 225 -14.78 -38.73 -5.10
N ASP A 226 -15.90 -38.46 -4.45
CA ASP A 226 -16.17 -37.92 -3.11
C ASP A 226 -15.25 -38.38 -1.95
N PHE A 227 -15.06 -37.53 -0.91
CA PHE A 227 -15.02 -37.88 0.54
C PHE A 227 -14.86 -36.63 1.44
N ALA A 228 -16.01 -36.13 1.90
CA ALA A 228 -16.41 -35.88 3.30
C ALA A 228 -15.56 -35.05 4.31
N HIS A 229 -16.29 -34.14 4.94
CA HIS A 229 -16.06 -33.39 6.19
C HIS A 229 -15.56 -34.19 7.40
N ALA A 230 -14.73 -33.53 8.22
CA ALA A 230 -14.79 -33.65 9.67
C ALA A 230 -14.47 -32.31 10.35
N ALA A 231 -15.36 -31.86 11.23
CA ALA A 231 -15.28 -30.64 12.00
C ALA A 231 -14.79 -30.90 13.45
N ALA A 232 -14.37 -29.80 14.09
CA ALA A 232 -14.28 -29.52 15.54
C ALA A 232 -12.99 -29.91 16.29
N ALA A 233 -12.24 -28.90 16.78
CA ALA A 233 -12.40 -28.33 18.13
C ALA A 233 -11.21 -27.43 18.57
N ALA A 234 -11.54 -26.23 19.04
CA ALA A 234 -10.90 -25.29 19.98
C ALA A 234 -9.42 -25.44 20.43
N ALA A 235 -8.65 -24.33 20.34
CA ALA A 235 -8.02 -23.65 21.50
C ALA A 235 -7.10 -22.47 21.07
N THR A 236 -7.23 -21.38 21.82
CA THR A 236 -6.60 -20.05 21.66
C THR A 236 -5.11 -20.05 22.02
N GLU A 237 -4.22 -19.89 21.04
CA GLU A 237 -2.84 -19.39 21.22
C GLU A 237 -2.43 -18.58 19.98
N GLN A 238 -2.06 -17.31 20.17
CA GLN A 238 -1.55 -16.45 19.10
C GLN A 238 -0.19 -16.97 18.60
N LYS A 239 -0.24 -17.84 17.59
CA LYS A 239 0.90 -18.30 16.80
C LYS A 239 1.21 -17.26 15.73
N VAL A 240 2.47 -16.86 15.64
CA VAL A 240 3.00 -16.09 14.50
C VAL A 240 2.68 -16.88 13.22
N ALA A 241 2.03 -16.25 12.24
CA ALA A 241 1.54 -16.90 11.03
C ALA A 241 2.65 -17.66 10.29
N PRO A 242 2.39 -18.85 9.71
CA PRO A 242 3.43 -19.65 9.06
C PRO A 242 4.02 -18.92 7.85
N ALA A 243 5.34 -19.05 7.66
CA ALA A 243 6.03 -18.47 6.51
C ALA A 243 5.42 -18.96 5.18
N VAL A 244 5.25 -18.06 4.21
CA VAL A 244 4.74 -18.38 2.86
C VAL A 244 5.80 -19.21 2.14
N ILE A 245 5.56 -20.51 1.98
CA ILE A 245 6.46 -21.46 1.30
C ILE A 245 5.98 -21.61 -0.15
N HIS A 246 6.79 -21.19 -1.11
CA HIS A 246 6.51 -21.42 -2.52
C HIS A 246 6.79 -22.89 -2.88
N LYS A 247 5.76 -23.65 -3.26
CA LYS A 247 5.91 -25.05 -3.69
C LYS A 247 6.72 -25.11 -5.01
N PRO A 248 7.69 -26.02 -5.16
CA PRO A 248 8.48 -26.14 -6.39
C PRO A 248 7.60 -26.57 -7.58
N ILE A 249 7.87 -26.02 -8.77
CA ILE A 249 7.12 -26.31 -10.00
C ILE A 249 7.47 -27.74 -10.42
N LYS A 250 6.47 -28.64 -10.51
CA LYS A 250 6.66 -30.01 -11.01
C LYS A 250 7.08 -29.96 -12.48
N ILE A 251 8.16 -30.67 -12.83
CA ILE A 251 8.64 -30.72 -14.23
C ILE A 251 7.59 -31.50 -15.04
N PRO A 252 6.97 -30.90 -16.07
CA PRO A 252 5.95 -31.57 -16.85
C PRO A 252 6.54 -32.70 -17.70
N GLU A 253 5.79 -33.80 -17.81
CA GLU A 253 6.16 -35.05 -18.49
C GLU A 253 6.43 -34.86 -20.00
N ASN A 254 5.82 -33.83 -20.62
CA ASN A 254 6.03 -33.45 -22.02
C ASN A 254 7.44 -32.92 -22.35
N LEU A 255 8.30 -32.73 -21.34
CA LEU A 255 9.72 -32.36 -21.51
C LEU A 255 10.68 -33.55 -21.31
N GLN A 256 10.17 -34.76 -21.08
CA GLN A 256 11.00 -35.95 -20.99
C GLN A 256 11.59 -36.29 -22.38
N ILE A 257 12.86 -36.68 -22.38
CA ILE A 257 13.61 -36.98 -23.60
C ILE A 257 13.25 -38.41 -24.00
N LEU A 258 12.44 -38.58 -25.04
CA LEU A 258 12.21 -39.90 -25.61
C LEU A 258 13.40 -40.29 -26.48
N PRO A 259 13.78 -41.58 -26.54
CA PRO A 259 14.83 -42.07 -27.44
C PRO A 259 14.56 -41.77 -28.92
N SER A 260 13.29 -41.55 -29.30
CA SER A 260 12.80 -41.34 -30.67
C SER A 260 12.99 -39.91 -31.23
N ASP A 261 13.31 -38.90 -30.40
CA ASP A 261 13.39 -37.49 -30.85
C ASP A 261 14.72 -37.13 -31.55
N THR A 262 14.71 -36.17 -32.47
CA THR A 262 15.92 -35.66 -33.15
C THR A 262 16.88 -34.93 -32.20
N GLU A 263 18.19 -34.95 -32.45
CA GLU A 263 19.20 -34.41 -31.52
C GLU A 263 18.95 -32.93 -31.15
N ALA A 264 18.44 -32.12 -32.09
CA ALA A 264 18.08 -30.73 -31.88
C ALA A 264 16.89 -30.53 -30.91
N GLU A 265 15.90 -31.41 -30.97
CA GLU A 265 14.75 -31.38 -30.06
C GLU A 265 15.12 -31.84 -28.66
N LYS A 266 16.01 -32.84 -28.56
CA LYS A 266 16.57 -33.32 -27.30
C LYS A 266 17.35 -32.20 -26.59
N ASP A 267 18.10 -31.37 -27.31
CA ASP A 267 18.81 -30.23 -26.72
C ASP A 267 17.89 -29.10 -26.26
N ARG A 268 16.84 -28.79 -27.04
CA ARG A 268 15.81 -27.82 -26.62
C ARG A 268 15.10 -28.27 -25.35
N LYS A 269 14.76 -29.56 -25.24
CA LYS A 269 14.17 -30.16 -24.03
C LYS A 269 15.15 -30.16 -22.85
N ARG A 270 16.42 -30.52 -23.06
CA ARG A 270 17.49 -30.44 -22.03
C ARG A 270 17.67 -29.02 -21.49
N LYS A 271 17.69 -28.00 -22.37
CA LYS A 271 17.85 -26.60 -21.98
C LYS A 271 16.67 -26.10 -21.14
N ARG A 272 15.44 -26.44 -21.55
CA ARG A 272 14.22 -26.11 -20.78
C ARG A 272 14.17 -26.81 -19.43
N MET A 273 14.55 -28.08 -19.36
CA MET A 273 14.65 -28.81 -18.09
C MET A 273 15.70 -28.21 -17.13
N ARG A 274 16.87 -27.79 -17.65
CA ARG A 274 17.89 -27.10 -16.84
C ARG A 274 17.39 -25.75 -16.32
N ALA A 275 16.65 -25.00 -17.13
CA ALA A 275 16.06 -23.72 -16.71
C ALA A 275 15.03 -23.92 -15.59
N ILE A 276 14.10 -24.89 -15.74
CA ILE A 276 13.10 -25.21 -14.71
C ILE A 276 13.77 -25.70 -13.41
N LYS A 277 14.79 -26.56 -13.52
CA LYS A 277 15.54 -27.03 -12.34
C LYS A 277 16.30 -25.90 -11.64
N SER A 278 16.88 -24.97 -12.40
CA SER A 278 17.54 -23.77 -11.87
C SER A 278 16.54 -22.85 -11.16
N LEU A 279 15.36 -22.64 -11.74
CA LEU A 279 14.30 -21.85 -11.15
C LEU A 279 13.81 -22.46 -9.83
N ASN A 280 13.60 -23.77 -9.79
CA ASN A 280 13.24 -24.49 -8.55
C ASN A 280 14.35 -24.40 -7.49
N ARG A 281 15.63 -24.42 -7.88
CA ARG A 281 16.75 -24.20 -6.96
C ARG A 281 16.72 -22.80 -6.34
N HIS A 282 16.46 -21.76 -7.13
CA HIS A 282 16.33 -20.39 -6.63
C HIS A 282 15.14 -20.24 -5.69
N LYS A 283 13.97 -20.77 -6.07
CA LYS A 283 12.77 -20.76 -5.21
C LYS A 283 13.00 -21.44 -3.85
N ASN A 284 13.75 -22.55 -3.83
CA ASN A 284 14.09 -23.20 -2.56
C ASN A 284 15.01 -22.34 -1.69
N ILE A 285 16.00 -21.65 -2.29
CA ILE A 285 16.88 -20.73 -1.57
C ILE A 285 16.08 -19.56 -0.99
N ASP A 286 15.12 -19.01 -1.74
CA ASP A 286 14.29 -17.90 -1.26
C ASP A 286 13.32 -18.33 -0.16
N ASN A 287 12.75 -19.54 -0.25
CA ASN A 287 11.99 -20.13 0.85
C ASN A 287 12.84 -20.27 2.11
N GLU A 288 14.07 -20.78 2.00
CA GLU A 288 14.99 -20.89 3.15
C GLU A 288 15.34 -19.53 3.75
N ARG A 289 15.53 -18.49 2.93
CA ARG A 289 15.74 -17.11 3.39
C ARG A 289 14.52 -16.59 4.13
N ASN A 290 13.32 -16.80 3.59
CA ASN A 290 12.07 -16.33 4.17
C ASN A 290 11.79 -17.04 5.51
N ILE A 291 12.03 -18.35 5.60
CA ILE A 291 11.93 -19.12 6.85
C ILE A 291 12.91 -18.56 7.89
N LYS A 292 14.18 -18.33 7.53
CA LYS A 292 15.18 -17.77 8.45
C LYS A 292 14.80 -16.36 8.93
N GLN A 293 14.27 -15.51 8.04
CA GLN A 293 13.76 -14.19 8.40
C GLN A 293 12.57 -14.29 9.37
N HIS A 294 11.64 -15.19 9.09
CA HIS A 294 10.48 -15.43 9.93
C HIS A 294 10.89 -15.95 11.32
N ASP A 295 11.80 -16.91 11.38
CA ASP A 295 12.36 -17.44 12.63
C ASP A 295 13.09 -16.36 13.44
N TRP A 296 13.81 -15.46 12.78
CA TRP A 296 14.47 -14.34 13.42
C TRP A 296 13.46 -13.31 13.96
N LYS A 297 12.41 -12.98 13.20
CA LYS A 297 11.30 -12.14 13.67
C LYS A 297 10.57 -12.77 14.86
N ALA A 298 10.33 -14.08 14.82
CA ALA A 298 9.73 -14.82 15.93
C ALA A 298 10.65 -14.84 17.17
N PHE A 299 11.96 -14.98 16.98
CA PHE A 299 12.94 -14.85 18.06
C PHE A 299 12.93 -13.45 18.68
N GLN A 300 12.89 -12.39 17.88
CA GLN A 300 12.78 -11.01 18.39
C GLN A 300 11.49 -10.81 19.20
N TYR A 301 10.35 -11.29 18.69
CA TYR A 301 9.08 -11.24 19.42
C TYR A 301 9.12 -12.01 20.74
N LYS A 302 9.72 -13.21 20.74
CA LYS A 302 9.93 -14.00 21.97
C LYS A 302 10.86 -13.30 22.96
N ALA A 303 11.94 -12.67 22.49
CA ALA A 303 12.87 -11.91 23.32
C ALA A 303 12.19 -10.67 23.94
N LYS A 304 11.37 -9.95 23.16
CA LYS A 304 10.56 -8.82 23.63
C LYS A 304 9.51 -9.25 24.66
N LYS A 305 8.81 -10.37 24.41
CA LYS A 305 7.79 -10.93 25.32
C LYS A 305 8.39 -11.44 26.64
N LYS A 306 9.62 -11.96 26.63
CA LYS A 306 10.32 -12.45 27.84
C LYS A 306 10.91 -11.32 28.69
N GLY A 307 10.75 -10.05 28.30
CA GLY A 307 11.17 -8.91 29.12
C GLY A 307 12.66 -8.84 29.44
N ILE A 308 13.51 -9.44 28.58
CA ILE A 308 14.97 -9.36 28.75
C ILE A 308 15.37 -7.92 28.44
N LYS A 309 15.64 -7.14 29.50
CA LYS A 309 16.16 -5.78 29.40
C LYS A 309 17.41 -5.78 28.51
N LYS A 310 17.50 -4.82 27.59
CA LYS A 310 18.68 -4.57 26.74
C LYS A 310 19.95 -4.72 27.60
N GLY A 311 20.74 -5.76 27.34
CA GLY A 311 22.08 -5.92 27.93
C GLY A 311 22.41 -7.24 28.62
N VAL A 312 21.47 -8.19 28.78
CA VAL A 312 21.76 -9.45 29.52
C VAL A 312 21.27 -10.70 28.78
N SER A 313 21.76 -10.94 27.56
CA SER A 313 21.81 -12.30 26.99
C SER A 313 22.66 -12.33 25.71
N GLY A 314 23.76 -13.09 25.74
CA GLY A 314 24.47 -13.55 24.56
C GLY A 314 25.54 -12.61 24.01
N VAL A 315 26.64 -13.22 23.56
CA VAL A 315 27.95 -12.72 23.11
C VAL A 315 27.96 -11.58 22.05
N LEU A 316 26.80 -11.04 21.68
CA LEU A 316 26.66 -10.00 20.65
C LEU A 316 26.16 -8.62 21.17
N SER A 317 25.92 -8.47 22.48
CA SER A 317 25.34 -7.22 23.03
C SER A 317 26.32 -6.31 23.80
N LYS A 318 27.64 -6.56 23.75
CA LYS A 318 28.65 -5.73 24.44
C LYS A 318 29.62 -5.00 23.52
N ARG A 319 29.11 -4.37 22.45
CA ARG A 319 29.82 -3.25 21.84
C ARG A 319 28.81 -2.27 21.24
N GLY A 320 28.50 -1.22 21.98
CA GLY A 320 27.56 -0.16 21.60
C GLY A 320 28.10 0.80 20.53
N SER A 321 29.05 0.38 19.69
CA SER A 321 29.54 1.15 18.56
C SER A 321 29.23 0.37 17.28
N SER A 322 28.42 0.97 16.39
CA SER A 322 28.11 0.43 15.07
C SER A 322 29.39 0.04 14.31
N MET A 323 29.37 -1.05 13.52
CA MET A 323 30.49 -1.42 12.62
C MET A 323 30.79 -0.36 11.55
N PHE A 324 29.92 0.65 11.41
CA PHE A 324 30.07 1.80 10.54
C PHE A 324 30.30 3.11 11.32
N ALA A 325 30.52 3.05 12.64
CA ALA A 325 30.88 4.23 13.42
C ALA A 325 32.30 4.67 13.05
N SER A 326 32.48 5.97 12.80
CA SER A 326 33.80 6.54 12.53
C SER A 326 34.73 6.28 13.74
N PRO A 327 35.95 5.76 13.53
CA PRO A 327 36.91 5.59 14.60
C PRO A 327 37.33 6.95 15.16
N GLU A 328 37.55 7.06 16.47
CA GLU A 328 37.98 8.32 17.11
C GLU A 328 39.44 8.70 16.78
N THR A 329 40.18 7.83 16.11
CA THR A 329 41.59 8.01 15.72
C THR A 329 41.72 8.30 14.22
N VAL A 330 42.58 9.28 13.87
CA VAL A 330 42.82 9.77 12.49
C VAL A 330 43.32 8.67 11.51
N HIS A 331 43.80 7.52 12.01
CA HIS A 331 44.36 6.43 11.21
C HIS A 331 43.45 5.20 11.07
N GLY A 332 42.26 5.20 11.70
CA GLY A 332 41.33 4.07 11.64
C GLY A 332 40.57 4.04 10.31
N ARG A 333 40.58 2.90 9.60
CA ARG A 333 39.74 2.68 8.41
C ARG A 333 38.41 2.04 8.82
N VAL A 334 37.31 2.67 8.41
CA VAL A 334 35.95 2.15 8.61
C VAL A 334 35.82 0.75 8.00
N GLY A 335 35.32 -0.21 8.77
CA GLY A 335 35.07 -1.58 8.33
C GLY A 335 36.16 -2.62 8.67
N VAL A 336 37.31 -2.22 9.23
CA VAL A 336 38.35 -3.17 9.69
C VAL A 336 38.26 -3.32 11.21
N VAL A 337 37.66 -4.42 11.66
CA VAL A 337 37.52 -4.72 13.09
C VAL A 337 38.91 -5.03 13.67
N GLY A 338 39.42 -4.18 14.57
CA GLY A 338 40.68 -4.41 15.28
C GLY A 338 41.87 -3.54 14.85
N SER A 339 41.68 -2.52 14.01
CA SER A 339 42.75 -1.55 13.67
C SER A 339 43.36 -0.84 14.89
N ASP A 340 42.62 -0.82 16.00
CA ASP A 340 42.98 -0.08 17.21
C ASP A 340 43.50 -0.99 18.34
N GLN A 341 43.63 -2.30 18.11
CA GLN A 341 44.31 -3.21 19.04
C GLN A 341 45.80 -3.30 18.70
N GLY A 342 46.62 -2.54 19.43
CA GLY A 342 48.08 -2.72 19.42
C GLY A 342 48.48 -4.15 19.78
N MET A 343 49.60 -4.63 19.23
CA MET A 343 50.10 -6.00 19.44
C MET A 343 50.15 -6.35 20.93
N THR A 344 49.38 -7.37 21.33
CA THR A 344 49.43 -7.91 22.69
C THR A 344 50.76 -8.65 22.90
N ASN A 345 51.51 -8.28 23.94
CA ASN A 345 52.77 -8.93 24.30
C ASN A 345 52.51 -10.40 24.67
N PHE A 346 53.18 -11.32 23.96
CA PHE A 346 53.12 -12.75 24.23
C PHE A 346 53.78 -13.04 25.59
N LEU A 347 53.05 -13.66 26.52
CA LEU A 347 53.63 -14.17 27.77
C LEU A 347 54.35 -15.50 27.48
N ASP A 348 55.67 -15.49 27.61
CA ASP A 348 56.56 -16.63 27.39
C ASP A 348 56.26 -17.77 28.40
N ALA A 349 55.83 -18.93 27.88
CA ALA A 349 55.36 -20.06 28.67
C ALA A 349 56.47 -20.84 29.40
N ARG A 350 57.73 -20.39 29.32
CA ARG A 350 58.90 -21.06 29.93
C ARG A 350 59.04 -20.88 31.45
N ASN A 351 58.13 -20.15 32.11
CA ASN A 351 58.26 -19.80 33.53
C ASN A 351 57.19 -20.40 34.46
N LYS A 352 56.70 -21.62 34.18
CA LYS A 352 55.91 -22.38 35.17
C LYS A 352 56.80 -23.35 35.95
N LYS A 353 57.12 -23.01 37.20
CA LYS A 353 57.71 -23.96 38.16
C LYS A 353 56.72 -25.10 38.46
N PRO A 354 57.19 -26.36 38.55
CA PRO A 354 56.33 -27.50 38.83
C PRO A 354 55.88 -27.49 40.30
N LYS A 355 54.59 -27.74 40.53
CA LYS A 355 54.03 -27.96 41.87
C LYS A 355 54.23 -29.41 42.29
N HIS A 356 55.23 -29.66 43.12
CA HIS A 356 55.25 -30.75 44.11
C HIS A 356 55.97 -30.24 45.36
N ALA A 357 55.53 -30.77 46.51
CA ALA A 357 55.74 -30.35 47.90
C ALA A 357 54.78 -29.25 48.39
#